data_AF-A0A485AWH3-F1
#
_entry.id   AF-A0A485AWH3-F1
#
_cell.length_a   1.000
_cell.length_b   1.000
_cell.length_c   1.000
_cell.angle_alpha   90.00
_cell.angle_beta   90.00
_cell.angle_gamma   90.00
#
_symmetry.space_group_name_H-M   'P 1'
#
loop_
_entity.id
_entity.type
_entity.pdbx_description
1 polymer ?
#
loop_
_entity_poly.entity_id
_entity_poly.type
_entity_poly.pdbx_seq_one_letter_code
_entity_poly.pdbx_strand_id
1 'polypeptide(L)'
;MFTGSIVALVTPMDEKGNVDRSSLKKLIDYHVANGTSAIVSVGTTGESATLSHEEHGDVVMTTLELADGRIPVIAGTGQMQPQRRLA
;
A
#
# COMPACT_ATOMS: atom_id res chain seq x y z
N MET A 1 0.95 -18.73 -6.37
CA MET A 1 -0.04 -18.19 -7.33
C MET A 1 -0.99 -17.32 -6.52
N PHE A 2 -1.07 -16.01 -6.79
CA PHE A 2 -1.99 -15.11 -6.09
C PHE A 2 -3.34 -15.15 -6.82
N THR A 3 -4.42 -15.45 -6.12
CA THR A 3 -5.76 -15.64 -6.71
C THR A 3 -6.82 -15.07 -5.78
N GLY A 4 -7.94 -14.59 -6.34
CA GLY A 4 -9.04 -14.00 -5.59
C GLY A 4 -9.15 -12.49 -5.80
N SER A 5 -9.82 -11.79 -4.88
CA SER A 5 -9.98 -10.33 -4.95
C SER A 5 -8.76 -9.65 -4.34
N ILE A 6 -7.94 -9.02 -5.17
CA ILE A 6 -6.74 -8.30 -4.75
C ILE A 6 -6.99 -6.81 -4.98
N VAL A 7 -7.02 -6.04 -3.89
CA VAL A 7 -7.31 -4.59 -3.98
C VAL A 7 -6.02 -3.81 -4.23
N ALA A 8 -6.04 -2.90 -5.22
CA ALA A 8 -5.05 -1.84 -5.33
C ALA A 8 -5.46 -0.71 -4.38
N LEU A 9 -4.82 -0.65 -3.20
CA LEU A 9 -5.25 0.24 -2.15
C LEU A 9 -4.83 1.69 -2.47
N VAL A 10 -5.74 2.62 -2.21
CA VAL A 10 -5.41 4.05 -2.20
C VAL A 10 -4.49 4.36 -1.02
N THR A 11 -3.62 5.35 -1.17
CA THR A 11 -2.76 5.85 -0.09
C THR A 11 -3.44 7.09 0.49
N PRO A 12 -4.24 6.99 1.57
CA PRO A 12 -4.87 8.17 2.15
C PRO A 12 -3.80 9.12 2.68
N MET A 13 -3.86 10.37 2.23
CA MET A 13 -2.97 11.44 2.67
C MET A 13 -3.76 12.50 3.45
N ASP A 14 -3.09 13.16 4.40
CA ASP A 14 -3.60 14.33 5.09
C ASP A 14 -3.52 15.59 4.18
N GLU A 15 -4.07 16.71 4.66
CA GLU A 15 -4.04 17.99 3.91
C GLU A 15 -2.61 18.52 3.67
N LYS A 16 -1.60 17.97 4.35
CA LYS A 16 -0.20 18.32 4.22
C LYS A 16 0.57 17.35 3.29
N GLY A 17 -0.11 16.34 2.74
CA GLY A 17 0.48 15.32 1.88
C GLY A 17 1.15 14.16 2.61
N ASN A 18 1.05 14.05 3.94
CA ASN A 18 1.59 12.91 4.69
C ASN A 18 0.58 11.77 4.74
N VAL A 19 1.06 10.54 4.93
CA VAL A 19 0.21 9.35 5.03
C VAL A 19 -0.72 9.43 6.25
N ASP A 20 -2.03 9.42 6.03
CA ASP A 20 -3.03 9.30 7.08
C ASP A 20 -3.15 7.83 7.53
N ARG A 21 -2.36 7.48 8.55
CA ARG A 21 -2.37 6.17 9.19
C ARG A 21 -3.76 5.75 9.69
N SER A 22 -4.59 6.68 10.14
CA SER A 22 -5.89 6.36 10.73
C SER A 22 -6.89 5.91 9.67
N SER A 23 -6.91 6.61 8.52
CA SER A 23 -7.72 6.24 7.37
C SER A 23 -7.20 4.96 6.71
N LEU A 24 -5.88 4.81 6.61
CA LEU A 24 -5.26 3.59 6.07
C LEU A 24 -5.65 2.36 6.90
N LYS A 25 -5.62 2.47 8.24
CA LYS A 25 -6.05 1.39 9.14
C LYS A 25 -7.51 1.00 8.91
N LYS A 26 -8.42 1.98 8.78
CA LYS A 26 -9.85 1.71 8.52
C LYS A 26 -10.06 0.94 7.21
N LEU A 27 -9.32 1.30 6.16
CA LEU A 27 -9.39 0.61 4.88
C LEU A 27 -8.87 -0.82 4.97
N ILE A 28 -7.74 -1.04 5.65
CA ILE A 28 -7.19 -2.38 5.87
C ILE A 28 -8.18 -3.23 6.68
N ASP A 29 -8.73 -2.70 7.77
CA ASP A 29 -9.70 -3.40 8.60
C ASP A 29 -10.97 -3.75 7.81
N TYR A 30 -11.42 -2.85 6.92
CA TYR A 30 -12.52 -3.12 6.01
C TYR A 30 -12.20 -4.28 5.06
N HIS A 31 -11.03 -4.30 4.43
CA HIS A 31 -10.64 -5.37 3.51
C HIS A 31 -10.46 -6.72 4.19
N VAL A 32 -9.91 -6.73 5.41
CA VAL A 32 -9.81 -7.91 6.27
C VAL A 32 -11.21 -8.44 6.60
N ALA A 33 -12.13 -7.58 7.04
CA ALA A 33 -13.49 -7.98 7.41
C ALA A 33 -14.32 -8.50 6.22
N ASN A 34 -14.07 -7.99 5.01
CA ASN A 34 -14.79 -8.38 3.79
C ASN A 34 -14.13 -9.56 3.04
N GLY A 35 -13.07 -10.17 3.57
CA GLY A 35 -12.45 -11.35 2.96
C GLY A 35 -11.67 -11.07 1.69
N THR A 36 -11.07 -9.88 1.58
CA THR A 36 -10.16 -9.56 0.47
C THR A 36 -8.94 -10.48 0.52
N SER A 37 -8.50 -10.99 -0.63
CA SER A 37 -7.46 -12.02 -0.70
C SER A 37 -6.05 -11.48 -0.51
N ALA A 38 -5.78 -10.25 -0.97
CA ALA A 38 -4.53 -9.53 -0.72
C ALA A 38 -4.70 -8.02 -0.95
N ILE A 39 -3.78 -7.23 -0.38
CA ILE A 39 -3.69 -5.79 -0.57
C ILE A 39 -2.43 -5.48 -1.39
N VAL A 40 -2.57 -4.75 -2.48
CA VAL A 40 -1.43 -4.14 -3.20
C VAL A 40 -1.23 -2.73 -2.64
N SER A 41 -0.12 -2.53 -1.94
CA SER A 41 0.29 -1.25 -1.36
C SER A 41 1.15 -0.47 -2.36
N VAL A 42 0.83 0.81 -2.55
CA VAL A 42 1.54 1.76 -3.44
C VAL A 42 1.72 1.26 -4.87
N GLY A 43 0.59 0.92 -5.51
CA GLY A 43 0.51 0.77 -6.96
C GLY A 43 0.42 2.12 -7.69
N THR A 44 0.00 2.12 -8.95
CA THR A 44 -0.37 3.37 -9.66
C THR A 44 -1.52 4.08 -8.95
N THR A 45 -2.50 3.33 -8.44
CA THR A 45 -3.64 3.83 -7.66
C THR A 45 -3.25 4.32 -6.27
N GLY A 46 -2.12 3.86 -5.73
CA GLY A 46 -1.56 4.34 -4.46
C GLY A 46 -0.59 5.51 -4.63
N GLU A 47 -0.63 6.16 -5.79
CA GLU A 47 0.16 7.36 -6.12
C GLU A 47 1.69 7.17 -6.07
N SER A 48 2.17 6.00 -6.49
CA SER A 48 3.61 5.69 -6.61
C SER A 48 4.46 6.72 -7.38
N ALA A 49 3.86 7.60 -8.19
CA ALA A 49 4.57 8.63 -8.95
C ALA A 49 4.79 9.96 -8.18
N THR A 50 4.03 10.21 -7.11
CA THR A 50 4.09 11.46 -6.34
C THR A 50 4.82 11.29 -5.00
N LEU A 51 5.04 10.05 -4.56
CA LEU A 51 5.77 9.71 -3.35
C LEU A 51 7.28 9.63 -3.59
N SER A 52 8.07 10.14 -2.64
CA SER A 52 9.50 9.87 -2.56
C SER A 52 9.78 8.40 -2.19
N HIS A 53 11.03 7.95 -2.31
CA HIS A 53 11.38 6.55 -2.00
C HIS A 53 11.23 6.23 -0.52
N GLU A 54 11.52 7.21 0.34
CA GLU A 54 11.38 7.09 1.79
C GLU A 54 9.90 6.99 2.15
N GLU A 55 9.05 7.87 1.61
CA GLU A 55 7.61 7.80 1.82
C GLU A 55 6.99 6.53 1.24
N HIS A 56 7.48 6.05 0.10
CA HIS A 56 7.05 4.78 -0.50
C HIS A 56 7.34 3.60 0.44
N GLY A 57 8.55 3.53 0.98
CA GLY A 57 8.94 2.56 2.00
C GLY A 57 8.08 2.66 3.25
N ASP A 58 7.85 3.87 3.75
CA ASP A 58 7.07 4.13 4.95
C ASP A 58 5.60 3.71 4.79
N VAL A 59 4.98 3.94 3.63
CA VAL A 59 3.61 3.47 3.36
C VAL A 59 3.56 1.95 3.34
N VAL A 60 4.51 1.29 2.67
CA VAL A 60 4.56 -0.18 2.60
C VAL A 60 4.75 -0.76 4.00
N MET A 61 5.69 -0.24 4.79
CA MET A 61 5.94 -0.67 6.16
C MET A 61 4.72 -0.42 7.05
N THR A 62 4.10 0.76 6.96
CA THR A 62 2.87 1.08 7.69
C THR A 62 1.73 0.14 7.30
N THR A 63 1.58 -0.19 6.01
CA THR A 63 0.56 -1.14 5.53
C THR A 63 0.82 -2.52 6.11
N LEU A 64 2.08 -2.96 6.16
CA LEU A 64 2.49 -4.24 6.72
C LEU A 64 2.21 -4.31 8.24
N GLU A 65 2.59 -3.27 8.98
CA GLU A 65 2.33 -3.13 10.42
C GLU A 65 0.83 -3.18 10.72
N LEU A 66 0.03 -2.42 9.97
CA LEU A 66 -1.42 -2.36 10.18
C LEU A 66 -2.11 -3.65 9.72
N ALA A 67 -1.60 -4.33 8.70
CA ALA A 67 -2.14 -5.63 8.29
C ALA A 67 -1.96 -6.69 9.36
N ASP A 68 -0.85 -6.65 10.13
CA ASP A 68 -0.59 -7.51 11.29
C ASP A 68 -0.79 -9.01 10.97
N GLY A 69 -0.37 -9.45 9.78
CA GLY A 69 -0.52 -10.83 9.31
C GLY A 69 -1.96 -11.25 8.96
N ARG A 70 -2.96 -10.38 9.12
CA ARG A 70 -4.38 -10.69 8.87
C ARG A 70 -4.72 -10.78 7.38
N ILE A 71 -3.94 -10.11 6.53
CA ILE A 71 -4.09 -10.11 5.08
C ILE A 71 -2.71 -10.00 4.41
N PRO A 72 -2.43 -10.75 3.32
CA PRO A 72 -1.18 -10.61 2.58
C PRO A 72 -1.05 -9.22 1.95
N VAL A 73 0.15 -8.64 2.04
CA VAL A 73 0.50 -7.34 1.44
C VAL A 73 1.49 -7.55 0.30
N ILE A 74 1.20 -6.97 -0.86
CA ILE A 74 2.04 -6.94 -2.05
C ILE A 74 2.53 -5.51 -2.24
N ALA A 75 3.83 -5.28 -2.15
CA ALA A 75 4.41 -3.95 -2.39
C ALA A 75 4.53 -3.68 -3.90
N GLY A 76 3.97 -2.58 -4.38
CA GLY A 76 4.17 -2.10 -5.73
C GLY A 76 5.57 -1.52 -5.88
N THR A 77 6.47 -2.21 -6.57
CA THR A 77 7.86 -1.76 -6.83
C THR A 77 8.05 -1.16 -8.23
N GLY A 78 6.93 -0.82 -8.90
CA GLY A 78 6.94 -0.25 -10.24
C GLY A 78 7.45 1.18 -10.25
N GLN A 79 8.70 1.39 -10.68
CA GLN A 79 9.34 2.69 -10.79
C GLN A 79 9.57 3.06 -12.27
N MET A 80 9.41 4.33 -12.64
CA MET A 80 9.69 4.80 -14.01
C MET A 80 11.19 4.89 -14.33
N GLN A 81 12.06 4.89 -13.31
CA GLN A 81 13.51 4.83 -13.48
C GLN A 81 13.99 3.37 -13.38
N PRO A 82 14.45 2.76 -14.49
CA PRO A 82 14.80 1.33 -14.52
C PRO A 82 15.88 0.94 -13.51
N GLN A 83 16.80 1.86 -13.23
CA GLN A 83 17.93 1.66 -12.32
C GLN A 83 17.51 1.49 -10.85
N ARG A 84 16.30 1.92 -10.48
CA ARG A 84 15.81 1.95 -9.10
C ARG A 84 14.80 0.84 -8.77
N ARG A 85 14.58 -0.10 -9.68
CA ARG A 85 13.66 -1.24 -9.46
C ARG A 85 14.22 -2.31 -8.49
N LEU A 86 15.54 -2.34 -8.30
CA LEU A 86 16.25 -3.32 -7.47
C LEU A 86 16.91 -2.71 -6.21
N ALA A 87 16.68 -1.41 -5.97
CA ALA A 87 17.31 -0.65 -4.89
C ALA A 87 16.43 -0.62 -3.64
#